data_AF-A0A101Y2Z4-F1
#
_entry.id   AF-A0A101Y2Z4-F1
#
_cell.length_a   1.000
_cell.length_b   1.000
_cell.length_c   1.000
_cell.angle_alpha   90.00
_cell.angle_beta   90.00
_cell.angle_gamma   90.00
#
_symmetry.space_group_name_H-M   'P 1'
#
loop_
_entity.id
_entity.type
_entity.pdbx_description
1 polymer ?
#
loop_
_entity_poly.entity_id
_entity_poly.type
_entity_poly.pdbx_seq_one_letter_code
_entity_poly.pdbx_strand_id
1 'polypeptide(L)'
;MNKPITFGIIGSGWRAEMYLKLADLLPQQFKVSGALIRNPAKHQQLIAKHKLTVYSSVEQLAADSDFVVLAVSKSAAASLLMELAALNIPVLAETPTASTPAEYELLRSLALSSPRIQVAEQYPLLPHHQARTAYIRTGELGQIGHVQVSVAHGYHGISLIRKWLSVTGTACEITARRVELPIMDFSYRGRAAEDSLKTEQQDIAIMVFPSGQSAVLDFTRSQYFSPLRSNRVLIRGSHGEIRDNEIICRLGPEETEYLDIMRVQSGQEGSLDSLGLRELRAGQRRLFCNPFAAAPLSDEEIGIGQALLNMADFLHTGVSTYALADALTDVRLAFAVDEAIASGGTVTVGDELGAGE
;
A
#
# COMPACT_ATOMS: atom_id res chain seq x y z
N MET A 1 -17.47 22.53 -10.86
CA MET A 1 -17.03 21.12 -10.88
C MET A 1 -15.56 21.14 -11.25
N ASN A 2 -14.68 20.60 -10.39
CA ASN A 2 -13.27 20.50 -10.74
C ASN A 2 -13.10 19.54 -11.91
N LYS A 3 -12.14 19.81 -12.79
CA LYS A 3 -11.77 18.91 -13.89
C LYS A 3 -11.34 17.55 -13.31
N PRO A 4 -11.75 16.41 -13.89
CA PRO A 4 -11.28 15.10 -13.42
C PRO A 4 -9.77 14.96 -13.59
N ILE A 5 -9.15 14.23 -12.67
CA ILE A 5 -7.73 13.87 -12.72
C ILE A 5 -7.51 13.00 -13.96
N THR A 6 -6.67 13.47 -14.88
CA THR A 6 -6.39 12.77 -16.13
C THR A 6 -5.03 12.09 -16.03
N PHE A 7 -4.98 10.76 -16.13
CA PHE A 7 -3.72 10.02 -16.05
C PHE A 7 -3.56 9.00 -17.18
N GLY A 8 -2.32 8.78 -17.59
CA GLY A 8 -1.95 7.73 -18.52
C GLY A 8 -1.55 6.45 -17.79
N ILE A 9 -1.69 5.28 -18.43
CA ILE A 9 -1.25 4.00 -17.83
C ILE A 9 -0.13 3.39 -18.66
N ILE A 10 1.00 3.07 -18.03
CA ILE A 10 2.08 2.27 -18.63
C ILE A 10 1.95 0.86 -18.08
N GLY A 11 1.46 -0.07 -18.90
CA GLY A 11 1.18 -1.45 -18.49
C GLY A 11 -0.23 -1.93 -18.80
N SER A 12 -0.45 -3.23 -18.62
CA SER A 12 -1.69 -3.92 -19.05
C SER A 12 -2.03 -5.14 -18.19
N GLY A 13 -1.45 -5.23 -16.99
CA GLY A 13 -1.70 -6.32 -16.05
C GLY A 13 -2.93 -6.07 -15.17
N TRP A 14 -3.19 -7.01 -14.24
CA TRP A 14 -4.32 -6.93 -13.30
C TRP A 14 -4.41 -5.60 -12.54
N ARG A 15 -3.26 -5.00 -12.19
CA ARG A 15 -3.23 -3.72 -11.49
C ARG A 15 -3.71 -2.55 -12.38
N ALA A 16 -3.36 -2.56 -13.67
CA ALA A 16 -3.87 -1.59 -14.64
C ALA A 16 -5.42 -1.67 -14.77
N GLU A 17 -5.99 -2.88 -14.70
CA GLU A 17 -7.45 -3.07 -14.72
C GLU A 17 -8.16 -2.40 -13.53
N MET A 18 -7.52 -2.32 -12.36
CA MET A 18 -8.10 -1.63 -11.20
C MET A 18 -8.18 -0.11 -11.42
N TYR A 19 -7.13 0.49 -11.97
CA TYR A 19 -7.13 1.91 -12.36
C TYR A 19 -8.18 2.22 -13.42
N LEU A 20 -8.31 1.36 -14.43
CA LEU A 20 -9.33 1.47 -15.48
C LEU A 20 -10.74 1.38 -14.89
N LYS A 21 -10.98 0.41 -14.00
CA LYS A 21 -12.26 0.25 -13.31
C LYS A 21 -12.61 1.49 -12.46
N LEU A 22 -11.64 2.10 -11.78
CA LEU A 22 -11.85 3.33 -11.02
C LEU A 22 -12.31 4.48 -11.94
N ALA A 23 -11.67 4.66 -13.09
CA ALA A 23 -12.07 5.68 -14.07
C ALA A 23 -13.46 5.42 -14.66
N ASP A 24 -13.82 4.16 -14.91
CA ASP A 24 -15.16 3.79 -15.40
C ASP A 24 -16.26 4.04 -14.35
N LEU A 25 -15.99 3.73 -13.08
CA LEU A 25 -16.96 3.88 -11.99
C LEU A 25 -17.07 5.31 -11.46
N LEU A 26 -15.99 6.11 -11.58
CA LEU A 26 -15.90 7.46 -11.04
C LEU A 26 -15.42 8.47 -12.12
N PRO A 27 -16.12 8.59 -13.27
CA PRO A 27 -15.67 9.42 -14.40
C PRO A 27 -15.66 10.93 -14.09
N GLN A 28 -16.34 11.35 -13.02
CA GLN A 28 -16.30 12.73 -12.53
C GLN A 28 -15.02 13.04 -11.75
N GLN A 29 -14.31 12.03 -11.26
CA GLN A 29 -13.05 12.18 -10.51
C GLN A 29 -11.84 11.77 -11.33
N PHE A 30 -11.95 10.71 -12.13
CA PHE A 30 -10.83 10.09 -12.82
C PHE A 30 -11.10 9.93 -14.31
N LYS A 31 -10.08 10.22 -15.13
CA LYS A 31 -10.08 10.00 -16.58
C LYS A 31 -8.77 9.35 -17.00
N VAL A 32 -8.86 8.29 -17.78
CA VAL A 32 -7.68 7.68 -18.41
C VAL A 32 -7.48 8.31 -19.80
N SER A 33 -6.32 8.93 -20.04
CA SER A 33 -5.96 9.52 -21.34
C SER A 33 -5.67 8.46 -22.41
N GLY A 34 -5.13 7.33 -21.96
CA GLY A 34 -4.86 6.12 -22.73
C GLY A 34 -3.80 5.28 -22.05
N ALA A 35 -3.20 4.37 -22.82
CA ALA A 35 -2.19 3.46 -22.29
C ALA A 35 -1.00 3.28 -23.24
N LEU A 36 0.17 3.01 -22.65
CA LEU A 36 1.34 2.50 -23.34
C LEU A 36 1.45 1.00 -23.03
N ILE A 37 1.24 0.17 -24.05
CA ILE A 37 1.21 -1.29 -23.94
C ILE A 37 2.24 -1.89 -24.88
N ARG A 38 3.20 -2.63 -24.34
CA ARG A 38 4.30 -3.26 -25.11
C ARG A 38 3.82 -4.25 -26.18
N ASN A 39 2.72 -4.96 -25.94
CA ASN A 39 2.14 -5.89 -26.92
C ASN A 39 0.62 -5.68 -27.05
N PRO A 40 0.17 -4.68 -27.83
CA PRO A 40 -1.26 -4.36 -27.95
C PRO A 40 -2.08 -5.53 -28.50
N ALA A 41 -1.50 -6.34 -29.39
CA ALA A 41 -2.17 -7.51 -29.97
C ALA A 41 -2.60 -8.54 -28.91
N LYS A 42 -1.81 -8.72 -27.84
CA LYS A 42 -2.17 -9.60 -26.71
C LYS A 42 -3.26 -9.02 -25.80
N HIS A 43 -3.49 -7.71 -25.86
CA HIS A 43 -4.39 -6.99 -24.94
C HIS A 43 -5.60 -6.35 -25.66
N GLN A 44 -5.96 -6.87 -26.83
CA GLN A 44 -7.10 -6.36 -27.61
C GLN A 44 -8.42 -6.35 -26.82
N GLN A 45 -8.66 -7.37 -25.98
CA GLN A 45 -9.86 -7.42 -25.14
C GLN A 45 -9.90 -6.28 -24.12
N LEU A 46 -8.79 -6.01 -23.44
CA LEU A 46 -8.66 -4.90 -22.49
C LEU A 46 -8.88 -3.56 -23.19
N ILE A 47 -8.20 -3.37 -24.33
CA ILE A 47 -8.28 -2.15 -25.15
C ILE A 47 -9.72 -1.90 -25.61
N ALA A 48 -10.40 -2.93 -26.13
CA ALA A 48 -11.78 -2.82 -26.59
C ALA A 48 -12.76 -2.56 -25.44
N LYS A 49 -12.62 -3.29 -24.32
CA LYS A 49 -13.49 -3.17 -23.14
C LYS A 49 -13.51 -1.75 -22.58
N HIS A 50 -12.34 -1.13 -22.45
CA HIS A 50 -12.18 0.21 -21.88
C HIS A 50 -12.03 1.31 -22.93
N LYS A 51 -12.20 0.99 -24.22
CA LYS A 51 -12.06 1.91 -25.36
C LYS A 51 -10.75 2.73 -25.30
N LEU A 52 -9.65 2.05 -24.98
CA LEU A 52 -8.37 2.71 -24.71
C LEU A 52 -7.68 3.19 -25.99
N THR A 53 -7.22 4.43 -25.96
CA THR A 53 -6.22 4.92 -26.90
C THR A 53 -4.86 4.31 -26.54
N VAL A 54 -4.20 3.66 -27.50
CA VAL A 54 -2.86 3.10 -27.30
C VAL A 54 -1.84 4.03 -27.92
N TYR A 55 -0.95 4.57 -27.10
CA TYR A 55 0.12 5.46 -27.53
C TYR A 55 1.37 4.66 -27.94
N SER A 56 2.19 5.25 -28.81
CA SER A 56 3.43 4.64 -29.28
C SER A 56 4.67 5.07 -28.49
N SER A 57 4.55 6.08 -27.63
CA SER A 57 5.64 6.62 -26.81
C SER A 57 5.14 7.15 -25.47
N VAL A 58 6.05 7.24 -24.50
CA VAL A 58 5.78 7.77 -23.16
C VAL A 58 5.44 9.27 -23.23
N GLU A 59 6.13 10.02 -24.09
CA GLU A 59 5.99 11.46 -24.23
C GLU A 59 4.61 11.85 -24.76
N GLN A 60 4.08 11.12 -25.75
CA GLN A 60 2.72 11.37 -26.24
C GLN A 60 1.67 11.06 -25.17
N LEU A 61 1.82 9.95 -24.44
CA LEU A 61 0.92 9.60 -23.35
C LEU A 61 0.96 10.68 -22.25
N ALA A 62 2.15 11.14 -21.89
CA ALA A 62 2.34 12.15 -20.85
C ALA A 62 1.82 13.54 -21.28
N ALA A 63 1.89 13.89 -22.57
CA ALA A 63 1.36 15.16 -23.07
C ALA A 63 -0.16 15.30 -22.87
N ASP A 64 -0.90 14.18 -22.88
CA ASP A 64 -2.34 14.13 -22.67
C ASP A 64 -2.74 13.77 -21.23
N SER A 65 -1.78 13.79 -20.28
CA SER A 65 -1.97 13.35 -18.90
C SER A 65 -1.39 14.34 -17.88
N ASP A 66 -2.01 14.43 -16.70
CA ASP A 66 -1.45 15.16 -15.56
C ASP A 66 -0.23 14.40 -14.96
N PHE A 67 -0.29 13.06 -14.98
CA PHE A 67 0.79 12.13 -14.63
C PHE A 67 0.59 10.78 -15.31
N VAL A 68 1.58 9.89 -15.22
CA VAL A 68 1.46 8.49 -15.64
C VAL A 68 1.49 7.53 -14.45
N VAL A 69 0.68 6.49 -14.52
CA VAL A 69 0.71 5.36 -13.60
C VAL A 69 1.60 4.27 -14.22
N LEU A 70 2.67 3.89 -13.53
CA LEU A 70 3.57 2.82 -13.96
C LEU A 70 3.14 1.49 -13.32
N ALA A 71 2.42 0.66 -14.08
CA ALA A 71 1.85 -0.62 -13.64
C ALA A 71 2.38 -1.80 -14.48
N VAL A 72 3.70 -2.00 -14.43
CA VAL A 72 4.44 -3.00 -15.22
C VAL A 72 4.92 -4.18 -14.37
N SER A 73 5.55 -5.17 -15.00
CA SER A 73 6.24 -6.25 -14.28
C SER A 73 7.41 -5.72 -13.46
N LYS A 74 7.67 -6.35 -12.30
CA LYS A 74 8.80 -6.04 -11.40
C LYS A 74 10.12 -5.78 -12.13
N SER A 75 10.50 -6.68 -13.04
CA SER A 75 11.75 -6.60 -13.81
C SER A 75 11.85 -5.45 -14.83
N ALA A 76 10.75 -4.73 -15.09
CA ALA A 76 10.72 -3.60 -16.00
C ALA A 76 10.54 -2.25 -15.27
N ALA A 77 10.22 -2.27 -13.96
CA ALA A 77 9.88 -1.07 -13.23
C ALA A 77 11.07 -0.12 -13.09
N ALA A 78 12.22 -0.62 -12.62
CA ALA A 78 13.39 0.21 -12.34
C ALA A 78 13.92 0.95 -13.59
N SER A 79 14.04 0.25 -14.73
CA SER A 79 14.53 0.87 -15.97
C SER A 79 13.56 1.93 -16.52
N LEU A 80 12.25 1.68 -16.47
CA LEU A 80 11.25 2.65 -16.91
C LEU A 80 11.17 3.86 -15.97
N LEU A 81 11.37 3.67 -14.65
CA LEU A 81 11.45 4.79 -13.71
C LEU A 81 12.63 5.73 -14.04
N MET A 82 13.78 5.17 -14.40
CA MET A 82 14.94 5.97 -14.83
C MET A 82 14.63 6.76 -16.12
N GLU A 83 13.99 6.13 -17.10
CA GLU A 83 13.58 6.79 -18.35
C GLU A 83 12.59 7.93 -18.08
N LEU A 84 11.54 7.66 -17.30
CA LEU A 84 10.52 8.65 -16.94
C LEU A 84 11.09 9.83 -16.16
N ALA A 85 12.04 9.57 -15.26
CA ALA A 85 12.73 10.61 -14.51
C ALA A 85 13.61 11.48 -15.42
N ALA A 86 14.33 10.88 -16.37
CA ALA A 86 15.14 11.62 -17.34
C ALA A 86 14.29 12.55 -18.22
N LEU A 87 13.04 12.15 -18.50
CA LEU A 87 12.04 12.97 -19.19
C LEU A 87 11.30 13.95 -18.27
N ASN A 88 11.60 13.95 -16.97
CA ASN A 88 10.93 14.76 -15.94
C ASN A 88 9.39 14.56 -15.92
N ILE A 89 8.91 13.36 -16.21
CA ILE A 89 7.48 13.03 -16.23
C ILE A 89 7.03 12.69 -14.81
N PRO A 90 5.90 13.21 -14.30
CA PRO A 90 5.34 12.77 -13.03
C PRO A 90 4.86 11.33 -13.09
N VAL A 91 5.26 10.54 -12.10
CA VAL A 91 4.94 9.10 -12.06
C VAL A 91 4.31 8.73 -10.73
N LEU A 92 3.20 8.00 -10.80
CA LEU A 92 2.72 7.17 -9.70
C LEU A 92 3.12 5.72 -9.99
N ALA A 93 4.13 5.23 -9.28
CA ALA A 93 4.72 3.92 -9.50
C ALA A 93 4.06 2.83 -8.65
N GLU A 94 3.68 1.71 -9.26
CA GLU A 94 3.28 0.54 -8.50
C GLU A 94 4.43 -0.10 -7.74
N THR A 95 4.08 -0.86 -6.70
CA THR A 95 5.05 -1.57 -5.87
C THR A 95 5.35 -2.98 -6.41
N PRO A 96 6.53 -3.55 -6.10
CA PRO A 96 7.69 -2.88 -5.52
C PRO A 96 8.44 -2.01 -6.54
N THR A 97 9.09 -0.96 -6.06
CA THR A 97 9.94 -0.10 -6.89
C THR A 97 11.26 -0.79 -7.27
N ALA A 98 11.86 -1.56 -6.37
CA ALA A 98 13.04 -2.40 -6.60
C ALA A 98 12.81 -3.85 -6.15
N SER A 99 13.32 -4.81 -6.91
CA SER A 99 13.23 -6.25 -6.61
C SER A 99 14.60 -6.91 -6.40
N THR A 100 15.70 -6.21 -6.67
CA THR A 100 17.06 -6.69 -6.45
C THR A 100 17.91 -5.61 -5.77
N PRO A 101 19.02 -5.97 -5.09
CA PRO A 101 19.97 -5.00 -4.56
C PRO A 101 20.51 -4.04 -5.63
N ALA A 102 20.74 -4.52 -6.85
CA ALA A 102 21.22 -3.68 -7.96
C ALA A 102 20.17 -2.64 -8.40
N GLU A 103 18.90 -3.03 -8.48
CA GLU A 103 17.80 -2.10 -8.76
C GLU A 103 17.60 -1.10 -7.62
N TYR A 104 17.74 -1.55 -6.36
CA TYR A 104 17.68 -0.67 -5.20
C TYR A 104 18.76 0.41 -5.26
N GLU A 105 20.02 0.04 -5.50
CA GLU A 105 21.13 1.00 -5.61
C GLU A 105 20.94 2.03 -6.73
N LEU A 106 20.43 1.56 -7.88
CA LEU A 106 20.09 2.43 -9.00
C LEU A 106 19.01 3.45 -8.62
N LEU A 107 17.90 2.98 -8.03
CA LEU A 107 16.77 3.83 -7.67
C LEU A 107 17.04 4.69 -6.44
N ARG A 108 17.93 4.28 -5.53
CA ARG A 108 18.37 5.07 -4.39
C ARG A 108 19.02 6.36 -4.84
N SER A 109 19.89 6.28 -5.86
CA SER A 109 20.50 7.45 -6.48
C SER A 109 19.46 8.36 -7.15
N LEU A 110 18.43 7.75 -7.76
CA LEU A 110 17.34 8.47 -8.40
C LEU A 110 16.44 9.21 -7.41
N ALA A 111 16.11 8.58 -6.28
CA ALA A 111 15.18 9.10 -5.27
C ALA A 111 15.62 10.46 -4.71
N LEU A 112 16.94 10.70 -4.60
CA LEU A 112 17.50 11.96 -4.13
C LEU A 112 17.35 13.11 -5.13
N SER A 113 17.08 12.83 -6.40
CA SER A 113 17.06 13.81 -7.50
C SER A 113 15.72 13.91 -8.24
N SER A 114 14.77 13.01 -7.97
CA SER A 114 13.51 12.87 -8.72
C SER A 114 12.27 12.92 -7.81
N PRO A 115 11.91 14.11 -7.27
CA PRO A 115 10.76 14.24 -6.35
C PRO A 115 9.42 13.92 -7.03
N ARG A 116 9.35 13.94 -8.37
CA ARG A 116 8.13 13.70 -9.14
C ARG A 116 7.72 12.22 -9.25
N ILE A 117 8.50 11.30 -8.67
CA ILE A 117 8.14 9.89 -8.54
C ILE A 117 7.51 9.67 -7.17
N GLN A 118 6.21 9.41 -7.17
CA GLN A 118 5.45 8.96 -6.01
C GLN A 118 5.17 7.46 -6.14
N VAL A 119 4.94 6.76 -5.04
CA VAL A 119 4.71 5.31 -5.03
C VAL A 119 3.32 4.99 -4.52
N ALA A 120 2.61 4.12 -5.25
CA ALA A 120 1.28 3.62 -4.90
C ALA A 120 1.37 2.50 -3.85
N GLU A 121 1.95 2.80 -2.69
CA GLU A 121 1.90 1.92 -1.52
C GLU A 121 0.51 1.99 -0.89
N GLN A 122 -0.35 1.02 -1.22
CA GLN A 122 -1.77 1.08 -0.93
C GLN A 122 -2.13 0.61 0.48
N TYR A 123 -1.28 -0.15 1.17
CA TYR A 123 -1.64 -0.72 2.48
C TYR A 123 -1.93 0.33 3.55
N PRO A 124 -1.09 1.37 3.75
CA PRO A 124 -1.41 2.48 4.63
C PRO A 124 -2.66 3.26 4.22
N LEU A 125 -3.08 3.15 2.96
CA LEU A 125 -4.25 3.82 2.38
C LEU A 125 -5.52 2.96 2.43
N LEU A 126 -5.48 1.71 2.91
CA LEU A 126 -6.71 0.94 3.08
C LEU A 126 -7.56 1.52 4.22
N PRO A 127 -8.90 1.49 4.12
CA PRO A 127 -9.79 2.16 5.07
C PRO A 127 -9.51 1.87 6.55
N HIS A 128 -9.38 0.60 6.94
CA HIS A 128 -9.11 0.25 8.33
C HIS A 128 -7.71 0.69 8.81
N HIS A 129 -6.69 0.68 7.94
CA HIS A 129 -5.36 1.19 8.29
C HIS A 129 -5.34 2.72 8.41
N GLN A 130 -6.08 3.42 7.57
CA GLN A 130 -6.32 4.85 7.73
C GLN A 130 -7.06 5.17 9.03
N ALA A 131 -8.10 4.40 9.38
CA ALA A 131 -8.84 4.58 10.63
C ALA A 131 -7.95 4.38 11.87
N ARG A 132 -7.11 3.33 11.89
CA ARG A 132 -6.12 3.11 12.95
C ARG A 132 -5.13 4.26 13.05
N THR A 133 -4.62 4.73 11.91
CA THR A 133 -3.71 5.88 11.84
C THR A 133 -4.38 7.15 12.35
N ALA A 134 -5.66 7.38 12.02
CA ALA A 134 -6.43 8.50 12.51
C ALA A 134 -6.64 8.44 14.03
N TYR A 135 -6.86 7.25 14.60
CA TYR A 135 -6.97 7.08 16.04
C TYR A 135 -5.62 7.29 16.76
N ILE A 136 -4.51 6.77 16.23
CA ILE A 136 -3.16 7.05 16.77
C ILE A 136 -2.92 8.56 16.87
N ARG A 137 -3.33 9.32 15.84
CA ARG A 137 -3.16 10.77 15.77
C ARG A 137 -3.98 11.57 16.78
N THR A 138 -4.96 10.97 17.47
CA THR A 138 -5.66 11.65 18.58
C THR A 138 -4.76 11.81 19.81
N GLY A 139 -3.70 11.01 19.91
CA GLY A 139 -2.80 10.98 21.07
C GLY A 139 -3.35 10.16 22.25
N GLU A 140 -4.54 9.57 22.14
CA GLU A 140 -5.19 8.82 23.24
C GLU A 140 -4.45 7.53 23.62
N LEU A 141 -3.64 6.98 22.72
CA LEU A 141 -2.75 5.84 23.00
C LEU A 141 -1.41 6.26 23.62
N GLY A 142 -1.14 7.56 23.71
CA GLY A 142 0.16 8.13 24.06
C GLY A 142 1.27 7.71 23.08
N GLN A 143 2.48 7.52 23.59
CA GLN A 143 3.62 7.10 22.77
C GLN A 143 3.46 5.64 22.31
N ILE A 144 3.44 5.42 21.00
CA ILE A 144 3.42 4.07 20.41
C ILE A 144 4.81 3.43 20.54
N GLY A 145 4.88 2.27 21.18
CA GLY A 145 6.13 1.56 21.47
C GLY A 145 6.29 0.24 20.73
N HIS A 146 5.18 -0.42 20.37
CA HIS A 146 5.22 -1.75 19.76
C HIS A 146 4.09 -1.96 18.76
N VAL A 147 4.38 -2.64 17.65
CA VAL A 147 3.36 -3.07 16.67
C VAL A 147 3.56 -4.52 16.24
N GLN A 148 2.47 -5.22 15.93
CA GLN A 148 2.50 -6.52 15.25
C GLN A 148 1.66 -6.42 13.99
N VAL A 149 2.25 -6.80 12.87
CA VAL A 149 1.65 -6.65 11.54
C VAL A 149 1.62 -8.01 10.85
N SER A 150 0.40 -8.56 10.75
CA SER A 150 0.10 -9.78 10.01
C SER A 150 -1.00 -9.51 9.01
N VAL A 151 -0.70 -8.69 8.00
CA VAL A 151 -1.68 -8.31 6.96
C VAL A 151 -1.08 -8.23 5.57
N ALA A 152 0.25 -8.06 5.46
CA ALA A 152 0.94 -7.88 4.19
C ALA A 152 2.40 -8.35 4.26
N HIS A 153 2.92 -8.83 3.13
CA HIS A 153 4.31 -9.28 3.02
C HIS A 153 5.31 -8.13 2.97
N GLY A 154 6.54 -8.41 3.40
CA GLY A 154 7.73 -7.60 3.11
C GLY A 154 7.50 -6.09 3.27
N TYR A 155 7.84 -5.33 2.22
CA TYR A 155 7.77 -3.87 2.20
C TYR A 155 6.36 -3.31 2.50
N HIS A 156 5.28 -4.02 2.14
CA HIS A 156 3.91 -3.60 2.46
C HIS A 156 3.61 -3.71 3.97
N GLY A 157 4.11 -4.75 4.64
CA GLY A 157 3.98 -4.88 6.09
C GLY A 157 4.86 -3.86 6.80
N ILE A 158 6.06 -3.65 6.29
CA ILE A 158 7.03 -2.69 6.83
C ILE A 158 6.54 -1.25 6.70
N SER A 159 5.86 -0.88 5.60
CA SER A 159 5.28 0.45 5.44
C SER A 159 4.26 0.77 6.54
N LEU A 160 3.42 -0.20 6.94
CA LEU A 160 2.49 -0.07 8.07
C LEU A 160 3.24 0.04 9.41
N ILE A 161 4.27 -0.79 9.62
CA ILE A 161 5.12 -0.75 10.82
C ILE A 161 5.71 0.66 11.00
N ARG A 162 6.39 1.16 9.96
CA ARG A 162 7.00 2.49 9.96
C ARG A 162 5.96 3.58 10.16
N LYS A 163 4.79 3.48 9.51
CA LYS A 163 3.70 4.45 9.63
C LYS A 163 3.21 4.57 11.07
N TRP A 164 2.98 3.47 11.77
CA TRP A 164 2.42 3.50 13.13
C TRP A 164 3.45 3.77 14.21
N LEU A 165 4.71 3.37 14.01
CA LEU A 165 5.81 3.73 14.92
C LEU A 165 6.37 5.13 14.66
N SER A 166 6.00 5.78 13.55
CA SER A 166 6.60 7.04 13.07
C SER A 166 8.11 6.94 12.84
N VAL A 167 8.55 5.80 12.27
CA VAL A 167 9.96 5.55 11.92
C VAL A 167 10.22 5.94 10.45
N THR A 168 11.19 6.83 10.24
CA THR A 168 11.52 7.35 8.90
C THR A 168 12.77 6.72 8.29
N GLY A 169 13.75 6.30 9.10
CA GLY A 169 15.02 5.73 8.64
C GLY A 169 15.02 4.22 8.39
N THR A 170 16.18 3.70 8.00
CA THR A 170 16.45 2.25 7.83
C THR A 170 17.13 1.64 9.05
N ALA A 171 17.65 2.46 9.99
CA ALA A 171 18.37 1.95 11.15
C ALA A 171 17.51 0.99 11.99
N CYS A 172 17.92 -0.27 12.06
CA CYS A 172 17.15 -1.34 12.72
C CYS A 172 18.01 -2.57 13.00
N GLU A 173 17.77 -3.22 14.14
CA GLU A 173 18.21 -4.60 14.40
C GLU A 173 17.07 -5.56 14.04
N ILE A 174 17.36 -6.62 13.28
CA ILE A 174 16.37 -7.56 12.76
C ILE A 174 16.79 -8.98 13.07
N THR A 175 15.87 -9.77 13.64
CA THR A 175 15.97 -11.22 13.72
C THR A 175 14.76 -11.82 13.02
N ALA A 176 14.96 -12.85 12.20
CA ALA A 176 13.85 -13.42 11.43
C ALA A 176 14.00 -14.92 11.19
N ARG A 177 12.86 -15.58 10.97
CA ARG A 177 12.79 -16.99 10.59
C ARG A 177 11.68 -17.21 9.57
N ARG A 178 11.95 -18.12 8.62
CA ARG A 178 10.93 -18.69 7.74
C ARG A 178 10.55 -20.08 8.24
N VAL A 179 9.26 -20.31 8.40
CA VAL A 179 8.70 -21.60 8.81
C VAL A 179 7.82 -22.12 7.69
N GLU A 180 7.83 -23.44 7.50
CA GLU A 180 6.98 -24.12 6.53
C GLU A 180 5.84 -24.84 7.23
N LEU A 181 4.61 -24.58 6.82
CA LEU A 181 3.39 -25.13 7.41
C LEU A 181 2.48 -25.69 6.30
N PRO A 182 1.79 -26.81 6.52
CA PRO A 182 0.80 -27.31 5.58
C PRO A 182 -0.47 -26.45 5.60
N ILE A 183 -1.05 -26.19 4.44
CA ILE A 183 -2.36 -25.55 4.29
C ILE A 183 -3.14 -26.19 3.14
N MET A 184 -4.46 -26.29 3.27
CA MET A 184 -5.31 -26.67 2.14
C MET A 184 -5.22 -25.62 1.03
N ASP A 185 -5.15 -26.09 -0.21
CA ASP A 185 -5.16 -25.20 -1.37
C ASP A 185 -6.47 -24.39 -1.44
N PHE A 186 -6.41 -23.20 -2.04
CA PHE A 186 -7.58 -22.33 -2.17
C PHE A 186 -7.60 -21.63 -3.53
N SER A 187 -8.81 -21.26 -3.98
CA SER A 187 -8.99 -20.62 -5.27
C SER A 187 -8.56 -19.16 -5.21
N TYR A 188 -7.75 -18.70 -6.18
CA TYR A 188 -7.34 -17.30 -6.24
C TYR A 188 -7.07 -16.87 -7.68
N ARG A 189 -7.43 -15.62 -8.01
CA ARG A 189 -7.18 -15.01 -9.34
C ARG A 189 -7.58 -15.90 -10.53
N GLY A 190 -8.73 -16.58 -10.43
CA GLY A 190 -9.25 -17.46 -11.47
C GLY A 190 -8.62 -18.87 -11.52
N ARG A 191 -7.62 -19.17 -10.68
CA ARG A 191 -7.14 -20.54 -10.47
C ARG A 191 -8.08 -21.27 -9.51
N ALA A 192 -8.55 -22.45 -9.91
CA ALA A 192 -9.32 -23.34 -9.03
C ALA A 192 -8.41 -24.01 -7.99
N ALA A 193 -8.95 -24.26 -6.80
CA ALA A 193 -8.29 -25.03 -5.75
C ALA A 193 -8.22 -26.52 -6.10
N GLU A 194 -7.16 -27.19 -5.64
CA GLU A 194 -7.08 -28.65 -5.60
C GLU A 194 -7.38 -29.16 -4.18
N ASP A 195 -8.00 -30.34 -4.04
CA ASP A 195 -8.22 -30.96 -2.72
C ASP A 195 -6.92 -31.60 -2.22
N SER A 196 -5.94 -30.76 -1.86
CA SER A 196 -4.62 -31.19 -1.44
C SER A 196 -3.96 -30.19 -0.49
N LEU A 197 -3.09 -30.70 0.38
CA LEU A 197 -2.20 -29.87 1.19
C LEU A 197 -1.09 -29.30 0.31
N LYS A 198 -0.83 -28.00 0.45
CA LYS A 198 0.32 -27.29 -0.09
C LYS A 198 1.22 -26.87 1.06
N THR A 199 2.52 -26.78 0.79
CA THR A 199 3.48 -26.18 1.72
C THR A 199 3.41 -24.68 1.60
N GLU A 200 3.21 -24.01 2.73
CA GLU A 200 3.15 -22.56 2.83
C GLU A 200 4.31 -22.04 3.68
N GLN A 201 4.93 -20.95 3.21
CA GLN A 201 6.02 -20.28 3.90
C GLN A 201 5.45 -19.10 4.70
N GLN A 202 5.79 -19.06 5.98
CA GLN A 202 5.46 -17.97 6.90
C GLN A 202 6.74 -17.32 7.39
N ASP A 203 6.84 -16.02 7.19
CA ASP A 203 7.97 -15.21 7.63
C ASP A 203 7.61 -14.49 8.92
N ILE A 204 8.44 -14.68 9.94
CA ILE A 204 8.30 -14.04 11.24
C ILE A 204 9.59 -13.26 11.50
N ALA A 205 9.49 -11.95 11.59
CA ALA A 205 10.61 -11.05 11.86
C ALA A 205 10.31 -10.16 13.07
N ILE A 206 11.30 -10.01 13.95
CA ILE A 206 11.32 -9.04 15.04
C ILE A 206 12.28 -7.93 14.64
N MET A 207 11.78 -6.70 14.70
CA MET A 207 12.52 -5.48 14.35
C MET A 207 12.63 -4.61 15.60
N VAL A 208 13.84 -4.15 15.93
CA VAL A 208 14.11 -3.23 17.05
C VAL A 208 14.78 -1.98 16.50
N PHE A 209 14.15 -0.84 16.72
CA PHE A 209 14.63 0.46 16.23
C PHE A 209 15.50 1.16 17.29
N PRO A 210 16.38 2.10 16.90
CA PRO A 210 17.26 2.81 17.83
C PRO A 210 16.54 3.52 18.99
N SER A 211 15.28 3.92 18.78
CA SER A 211 14.42 4.53 19.82
C SER A 211 13.97 3.56 20.91
N GLY A 212 14.24 2.26 20.77
CA GLY A 212 13.70 1.19 21.60
C GLY A 212 12.29 0.72 21.20
N GLN A 213 11.68 1.35 20.19
CA GLN A 213 10.44 0.86 19.59
C GLN A 213 10.70 -0.49 18.90
N SER A 214 9.68 -1.34 18.86
CA SER A 214 9.80 -2.68 18.27
C SER A 214 8.61 -3.06 17.40
N ALA A 215 8.83 -3.99 16.48
CA ALA A 215 7.77 -4.55 15.65
C ALA A 215 7.92 -6.05 15.47
N VAL A 216 6.79 -6.72 15.24
CA VAL A 216 6.73 -8.07 14.67
C VAL A 216 6.07 -8.00 13.30
N LEU A 217 6.77 -8.46 12.27
CA LEU A 217 6.17 -8.79 10.98
C LEU A 217 5.90 -10.30 10.98
N ASP A 218 4.65 -10.70 10.75
CA ASP A 218 4.23 -12.10 10.72
C ASP A 218 3.34 -12.31 9.49
N PHE A 219 3.88 -12.82 8.38
CA PHE A 219 3.11 -12.91 7.16
C PHE A 219 3.23 -14.25 6.44
N THR A 220 2.10 -14.69 5.89
CA THR A 220 2.00 -15.82 4.99
C THR A 220 1.11 -15.52 3.79
N ARG A 221 1.50 -15.97 2.59
CA ARG A 221 0.88 -15.54 1.31
C ARG A 221 -0.61 -15.83 1.24
N SER A 222 -1.10 -16.93 1.81
CA SER A 222 -2.52 -17.26 1.73
C SER A 222 -3.41 -16.25 2.47
N GLN A 223 -2.89 -15.41 3.36
CA GLN A 223 -3.64 -14.30 3.97
C GLN A 223 -4.32 -13.37 2.95
N TYR A 224 -3.80 -13.29 1.72
CA TYR A 224 -4.41 -12.47 0.67
C TYR A 224 -5.65 -13.05 0.04
N PHE A 225 -5.83 -14.37 0.07
CA PHE A 225 -6.84 -15.03 -0.77
C PHE A 225 -7.62 -16.11 -0.04
N SER A 226 -7.04 -16.73 0.98
CA SER A 226 -7.60 -17.87 1.68
C SER A 226 -8.34 -17.43 2.94
N PRO A 227 -9.61 -17.83 3.12
CA PRO A 227 -10.34 -17.60 4.37
C PRO A 227 -9.77 -18.42 5.54
N LEU A 228 -8.87 -19.38 5.28
CA LEU A 228 -8.21 -20.20 6.30
C LEU A 228 -7.09 -19.46 7.03
N ARG A 229 -6.77 -18.23 6.62
CA ARG A 229 -5.83 -17.34 7.30
C ARG A 229 -6.47 -15.97 7.48
N SER A 230 -6.48 -15.50 8.72
CA SER A 230 -6.98 -14.17 9.05
C SER A 230 -5.84 -13.19 9.20
N ASN A 231 -6.10 -11.95 8.84
CA ASN A 231 -5.21 -10.83 9.11
C ASN A 231 -5.27 -10.44 10.58
N ARG A 232 -4.14 -9.99 11.14
CA ARG A 232 -4.05 -9.47 12.51
C ARG A 232 -3.19 -8.21 12.58
N VAL A 233 -3.60 -7.28 13.43
CA VAL A 233 -2.85 -6.06 13.77
C VAL A 233 -2.89 -5.85 15.27
N LEU A 234 -1.74 -5.49 15.86
CA LEU A 234 -1.66 -4.98 17.21
C LEU A 234 -0.83 -3.70 17.22
N ILE A 235 -1.32 -2.64 17.87
CA ILE A 235 -0.60 -1.37 18.05
C ILE A 235 -0.67 -1.02 19.53
N ARG A 236 0.48 -0.94 20.20
CA ARG A 236 0.57 -0.65 21.63
C ARG A 236 1.21 0.69 21.89
N GLY A 237 0.49 1.52 22.62
CA GLY A 237 1.01 2.74 23.19
C GLY A 237 1.00 2.74 24.72
N SER A 238 1.68 3.72 25.31
CA SER A 238 1.77 3.93 26.76
C SER A 238 0.41 4.05 27.50
N HIS A 239 -0.66 4.45 26.80
CA HIS A 239 -1.98 4.70 27.41
C HIS A 239 -3.08 3.77 26.87
N GLY A 240 -2.75 2.83 25.99
CA GLY A 240 -3.75 1.96 25.37
C GLY A 240 -3.21 1.10 24.24
N GLU A 241 -4.08 0.32 23.63
CA GLU A 241 -3.76 -0.46 22.43
C GLU A 241 -4.93 -0.51 21.44
N ILE A 242 -4.59 -0.76 20.17
CA ILE A 242 -5.54 -1.20 19.15
C ILE A 242 -5.21 -2.65 18.82
N ARG A 243 -6.17 -3.56 19.01
CA ARG A 243 -6.09 -4.95 18.55
C ARG A 243 -7.13 -5.18 17.48
N ASP A 244 -6.68 -5.36 16.24
CA ASP A 244 -7.52 -5.44 15.06
C ASP A 244 -8.46 -4.24 14.93
N ASN A 245 -9.70 -4.36 15.39
CA ASN A 245 -10.68 -3.27 15.40
C ASN A 245 -11.07 -2.83 16.82
N GLU A 246 -10.61 -3.53 17.85
CA GLU A 246 -10.87 -3.19 19.24
C GLU A 246 -9.84 -2.16 19.71
N ILE A 247 -10.29 -1.16 20.46
CA ILE A 247 -9.47 -0.10 21.04
C ILE A 247 -9.70 -0.12 22.54
N ILE A 248 -8.60 -0.08 23.29
CA ILE A 248 -8.61 0.11 24.74
C ILE A 248 -7.72 1.31 25.04
N CYS A 249 -8.23 2.31 25.75
CA CYS A 249 -7.44 3.46 26.16
C CYS A 249 -7.80 3.93 27.57
N ARG A 250 -6.84 4.54 28.25
CA ARG A 250 -7.01 5.11 29.58
C ARG A 250 -7.61 6.51 29.49
N LEU A 251 -8.72 6.74 30.19
CA LEU A 251 -9.35 8.06 30.32
C LEU A 251 -8.91 8.79 31.60
N GLY A 252 -8.61 8.03 32.66
CA GLY A 252 -8.22 8.57 33.96
C GLY A 252 -7.50 7.52 34.83
N PRO A 253 -7.18 7.85 36.10
CA PRO A 253 -6.46 6.94 36.97
C PRO A 253 -7.08 5.54 37.09
N GLU A 254 -8.41 5.49 37.20
CA GLU A 254 -9.23 4.28 37.39
C GLU A 254 -10.29 4.10 36.29
N GLU A 255 -10.16 4.84 35.18
CA GLU A 255 -11.15 4.86 34.08
C GLU A 255 -10.53 4.43 32.76
N THR A 256 -11.18 3.46 32.09
CA THR A 256 -10.78 2.87 30.82
C THR A 256 -11.94 2.92 29.83
N GLU A 257 -11.66 3.35 28.60
CA GLU A 257 -12.60 3.28 27.48
C GLU A 257 -12.35 2.02 26.64
N TYR A 258 -13.43 1.43 26.18
CA TYR A 258 -13.43 0.29 25.25
C TYR A 258 -14.27 0.68 24.04
N LEU A 259 -13.65 0.67 22.85
CA LEU A 259 -14.30 1.05 21.59
C LEU A 259 -14.05 -0.02 20.53
N ASP A 260 -14.94 -0.07 19.54
CA ASP A 260 -14.74 -0.83 18.31
C ASP A 260 -14.71 0.10 17.10
N ILE A 261 -13.81 -0.17 16.16
CA ILE A 261 -13.80 0.43 14.83
C ILE A 261 -14.90 -0.24 13.99
N MET A 262 -16.05 0.42 13.94
CA MET A 262 -17.25 -0.03 13.23
C MET A 262 -17.26 0.44 11.77
N ARG A 263 -17.54 -0.50 10.87
CA ARG A 263 -17.71 -0.25 9.43
C ARG A 263 -19.15 0.12 9.11
N VAL A 264 -19.36 1.32 8.57
CA VAL A 264 -20.67 1.80 8.15
C VAL A 264 -20.80 1.67 6.64
N GLN A 265 -21.77 0.88 6.18
CA GLN A 265 -22.04 0.66 4.75
C GLN A 265 -23.32 1.37 4.28
N SER A 266 -23.41 1.61 2.97
CA SER A 266 -24.62 2.02 2.23
C SER A 266 -25.19 0.82 1.44
N GLY A 267 -26.38 0.98 0.86
CA GLY A 267 -26.98 -0.03 -0.02
C GLY A 267 -27.51 -1.28 0.68
N GLN A 268 -27.79 -1.20 1.98
CA GLN A 268 -28.43 -2.24 2.80
C GLN A 268 -29.82 -1.77 3.27
N GLU A 269 -30.72 -2.71 3.60
CA GLU A 269 -32.00 -2.46 4.31
C GLU A 269 -32.85 -1.29 3.73
N GLY A 270 -33.28 -1.39 2.47
CA GLY A 270 -34.15 -0.40 1.83
C GLY A 270 -33.46 0.88 1.34
N SER A 271 -32.14 0.98 1.52
CA SER A 271 -31.31 2.05 0.93
C SER A 271 -31.43 2.10 -0.59
N LEU A 272 -31.63 3.30 -1.14
CA LEU A 272 -31.56 3.57 -2.59
C LEU A 272 -30.13 3.87 -3.09
N ASP A 273 -29.18 4.06 -2.18
CA ASP A 273 -27.76 4.25 -2.52
C ASP A 273 -27.08 2.95 -2.98
N SER A 274 -26.00 3.08 -3.74
CA SER A 274 -25.10 1.97 -4.08
C SER A 274 -24.56 1.27 -2.83
N LEU A 275 -24.38 -0.06 -2.92
CA LEU A 275 -23.64 -0.83 -1.92
C LEU A 275 -22.19 -0.32 -1.86
N GLY A 276 -21.72 0.09 -0.68
CA GLY A 276 -20.36 0.61 -0.55
C GLY A 276 -19.97 0.94 0.88
N LEU A 277 -18.67 1.13 1.13
CA LEU A 277 -18.19 1.71 2.38
C LEU A 277 -18.52 3.20 2.41
N ARG A 278 -19.12 3.68 3.50
CA ARG A 278 -19.28 5.12 3.75
C ARG A 278 -18.21 5.66 4.66
N GLU A 279 -18.04 5.04 5.82
CA GLU A 279 -17.13 5.52 6.86
C GLU A 279 -16.72 4.42 7.83
N LEU A 280 -15.66 4.68 8.59
CA LEU A 280 -15.28 3.90 9.78
C LEU A 280 -15.37 4.81 11.01
N ARG A 281 -15.92 4.28 12.10
CA ARG A 281 -16.16 5.02 13.34
C ARG A 281 -15.66 4.27 14.56
N ALA A 282 -15.23 4.99 15.59
CA ALA A 282 -15.05 4.45 16.93
C ALA A 282 -15.76 5.37 17.93
N GLY A 283 -16.78 4.84 18.61
CA GLY A 283 -17.71 5.65 19.39
C GLY A 283 -18.32 6.77 18.54
N GLN A 284 -18.20 8.02 18.98
CA GLN A 284 -18.70 9.18 18.24
C GLN A 284 -17.74 9.67 17.14
N ARG A 285 -16.48 9.21 17.15
CA ARG A 285 -15.43 9.68 16.24
C ARG A 285 -15.55 9.02 14.88
N ARG A 286 -15.54 9.82 13.81
CA ARG A 286 -15.37 9.33 12.44
C ARG A 286 -13.88 9.27 12.13
N LEU A 287 -13.34 8.06 12.00
CA LEU A 287 -11.92 7.81 11.78
C LEU A 287 -11.54 7.78 10.29
N PHE A 288 -12.48 7.43 9.42
CA PHE A 288 -12.29 7.42 7.97
C PHE A 288 -13.60 7.76 7.28
N CYS A 289 -13.54 8.50 6.18
CA CYS A 289 -14.66 8.80 5.29
C CYS A 289 -14.25 8.38 3.88
N ASN A 290 -15.05 7.54 3.22
CA ASN A 290 -14.73 7.06 1.88
C ASN A 290 -14.98 8.17 0.83
N PRO A 291 -13.94 8.69 0.15
CA PRO A 291 -14.11 9.70 -0.89
C PRO A 291 -14.82 9.16 -2.15
N PHE A 292 -15.03 7.85 -2.21
CA PHE A 292 -15.61 7.11 -3.33
C PHE A 292 -16.94 6.45 -2.97
N ALA A 293 -17.64 6.89 -1.92
CA ALA A 293 -18.81 6.21 -1.36
C ALA A 293 -19.96 5.95 -2.36
N ALA A 294 -20.01 6.68 -3.48
CA ALA A 294 -20.99 6.47 -4.55
C ALA A 294 -20.74 5.19 -5.38
N ALA A 295 -19.53 4.62 -5.30
CA ALA A 295 -19.11 3.45 -6.08
C ALA A 295 -18.93 2.20 -5.20
N PRO A 296 -19.29 1.00 -5.70
CA PRO A 296 -19.14 -0.26 -4.99
C PRO A 296 -17.70 -0.79 -5.06
N LEU A 297 -16.79 -0.08 -4.38
CA LEU A 297 -15.36 -0.41 -4.37
C LEU A 297 -14.99 -1.32 -3.20
N SER A 298 -14.05 -2.23 -3.47
CA SER A 298 -13.32 -2.96 -2.44
C SER A 298 -12.33 -2.05 -1.69
N ASP A 299 -11.85 -2.48 -0.53
CA ASP A 299 -10.87 -1.71 0.25
C ASP A 299 -9.56 -1.48 -0.51
N GLU A 300 -9.11 -2.46 -1.31
CA GLU A 300 -7.94 -2.33 -2.21
C GLU A 300 -8.17 -1.24 -3.26
N GLU A 301 -9.35 -1.21 -3.89
CA GLU A 301 -9.69 -0.19 -4.89
C GLU A 301 -9.82 1.21 -4.27
N ILE A 302 -10.30 1.30 -3.02
CA ILE A 302 -10.32 2.56 -2.27
C ILE A 302 -8.88 3.02 -1.99
N GLY A 303 -7.98 2.13 -1.58
CA GLY A 303 -6.56 2.47 -1.36
C GLY A 303 -5.87 2.96 -2.64
N ILE A 304 -6.10 2.28 -3.77
CA ILE A 304 -5.57 2.69 -5.09
C ILE A 304 -6.16 4.04 -5.52
N GLY A 305 -7.47 4.23 -5.36
CA GLY A 305 -8.12 5.51 -5.65
C GLY A 305 -7.53 6.64 -4.81
N GLN A 306 -7.24 6.39 -3.53
CA GLN A 306 -6.60 7.37 -2.66
C GLN A 306 -5.17 7.69 -3.13
N ALA A 307 -4.41 6.72 -3.65
CA ALA A 307 -3.09 7.00 -4.24
C ALA A 307 -3.17 7.94 -5.47
N LEU A 308 -4.22 7.81 -6.31
CA LEU A 308 -4.47 8.75 -7.41
C LEU A 308 -4.77 10.17 -6.90
N LEU A 309 -5.60 10.29 -5.85
CA LEU A 309 -5.90 11.59 -5.23
C LEU A 309 -4.62 12.22 -4.66
N ASN A 310 -3.83 11.44 -3.91
CA ASN A 310 -2.58 11.89 -3.33
C ASN A 310 -1.57 12.36 -4.39
N MET A 311 -1.51 11.68 -5.54
CA MET A 311 -0.65 12.10 -6.65
C MET A 311 -1.10 13.44 -7.25
N ALA A 312 -2.41 13.64 -7.44
CA ALA A 312 -2.95 14.91 -7.90
C ALA A 312 -2.69 16.05 -6.89
N ASP A 313 -2.87 15.77 -5.59
CA ASP A 313 -2.58 16.72 -4.51
C ASP A 313 -1.07 17.06 -4.46
N PHE A 314 -0.20 16.08 -4.66
CA PHE A 314 1.25 16.30 -4.78
C PHE A 314 1.58 17.22 -5.95
N LEU A 315 0.98 17.01 -7.13
CA LEU A 315 1.20 17.89 -8.29
C LEU A 315 0.74 19.33 -8.04
N HIS A 316 -0.27 19.53 -7.21
CA HIS A 316 -0.78 20.85 -6.87
C HIS A 316 0.03 21.55 -5.77
N THR A 317 0.48 20.80 -4.77
CA THR A 317 1.05 21.35 -3.53
C THR A 317 2.56 21.20 -3.42
N GLY A 318 3.16 20.25 -4.16
CA GLY A 318 4.54 19.81 -4.01
C GLY A 318 4.79 18.94 -2.77
N VAL A 319 3.77 18.67 -1.94
CA VAL A 319 3.92 17.90 -0.70
C VAL A 319 3.77 16.41 -1.01
N SER A 320 4.87 15.66 -0.86
CA SER A 320 4.89 14.21 -1.09
C SER A 320 4.03 13.48 -0.07
N THR A 321 3.26 12.49 -0.52
CA THR A 321 2.52 11.59 0.39
C THR A 321 3.25 10.26 0.61
N TYR A 322 3.93 9.76 -0.42
CA TYR A 322 4.74 8.56 -0.36
C TYR A 322 5.83 8.63 -1.44
N ALA A 323 7.01 9.12 -1.08
CA ALA A 323 8.09 9.34 -2.03
C ALA A 323 8.74 8.01 -2.45
N LEU A 324 9.48 8.03 -3.56
CA LEU A 324 10.36 6.91 -3.92
C LEU A 324 11.33 6.55 -2.80
N ALA A 325 11.86 7.55 -2.06
CA ALA A 325 12.74 7.32 -0.92
C ALA A 325 12.06 6.53 0.20
N ASP A 326 10.80 6.83 0.52
CA ASP A 326 10.04 6.11 1.56
C ASP A 326 9.88 4.64 1.20
N ALA A 327 9.48 4.37 -0.05
CA ALA A 327 9.31 3.01 -0.56
C ALA A 327 10.64 2.23 -0.62
N LEU A 328 11.75 2.90 -0.94
CA LEU A 328 13.07 2.26 -0.94
C LEU A 328 13.54 1.91 0.46
N THR A 329 13.23 2.74 1.48
CA THR A 329 13.47 2.38 2.88
C THR A 329 12.71 1.09 3.25
N ASP A 330 11.45 0.94 2.83
CA ASP A 330 10.69 -0.29 3.09
C ASP A 330 11.27 -1.50 2.37
N VAL A 331 11.70 -1.33 1.11
CA VAL A 331 12.37 -2.38 0.33
C VAL A 331 13.69 -2.79 0.98
N ARG A 332 14.48 -1.83 1.48
CA ARG A 332 15.76 -2.12 2.15
C ARG A 332 15.57 -2.93 3.42
N LEU A 333 14.58 -2.55 4.23
CA LEU A 333 14.22 -3.30 5.44
C LEU A 333 13.66 -4.70 5.09
N ALA A 334 12.92 -4.83 3.99
CA ALA A 334 12.46 -6.14 3.51
C ALA A 334 13.63 -7.04 3.11
N PHE A 335 14.64 -6.51 2.39
CA PHE A 335 15.86 -7.26 2.09
C PHE A 335 16.62 -7.65 3.36
N ALA A 336 16.67 -6.80 4.37
CA ALA A 336 17.30 -7.13 5.65
C ALA A 336 16.56 -8.24 6.41
N VAL A 337 15.23 -8.33 6.28
CA VAL A 337 14.46 -9.48 6.79
C VAL A 337 14.86 -10.76 6.05
N ASP A 338 14.95 -10.72 4.72
CA ASP A 338 15.39 -11.89 3.92
C ASP A 338 16.84 -12.31 4.27
N GLU A 339 17.75 -11.34 4.50
CA GLU A 339 19.12 -11.57 4.96
C GLU A 339 19.16 -12.24 6.35
N ALA A 340 18.31 -11.79 7.28
CA ALA A 340 18.19 -12.38 8.62
C ALA A 340 17.65 -13.82 8.56
N ILE A 341 16.66 -14.08 7.69
CA ILE A 341 16.15 -15.43 7.44
C ILE A 341 17.26 -16.33 6.88
N ALA A 342 17.99 -15.86 5.86
CA ALA A 342 19.01 -16.64 5.18
C ALA A 342 20.23 -16.95 6.07
N SER A 343 20.65 -15.99 6.90
CA SER A 343 21.79 -16.16 7.81
C SER A 343 21.43 -16.90 9.10
N GLY A 344 20.16 -16.89 9.51
CA GLY A 344 19.70 -17.40 10.81
C GLY A 344 20.18 -16.59 12.02
N GLY A 345 20.84 -15.45 11.78
CA GLY A 345 21.39 -14.55 12.80
C GLY A 345 20.70 -13.19 12.82
N THR A 346 21.19 -12.32 13.71
CA THR A 346 20.76 -10.92 13.76
C THR A 346 21.42 -10.11 12.65
N VAL A 347 20.63 -9.32 11.92
CA VAL A 347 21.09 -8.34 10.93
C VAL A 347 20.93 -6.94 11.50
N THR A 348 21.96 -6.12 11.42
CA THR A 348 21.91 -4.70 11.81
C THR A 348 22.02 -3.84 10.56
N VAL A 349 21.01 -3.01 10.33
CA VAL A 349 20.94 -2.05 9.22
C VAL A 349 21.24 -0.65 9.79
N GLY A 350 22.10 0.12 9.12
CA GLY A 350 22.32 1.54 9.42
C GLY A 350 21.40 2.45 8.62
N ASP A 351 21.43 3.76 8.85
CA ASP A 351 20.71 4.71 7.99
C ASP A 351 21.44 4.90 6.65
N GLU A 352 20.72 4.66 5.55
CA GLU A 352 21.26 4.72 4.19
C GLU A 352 20.66 5.85 3.34
N LEU A 353 19.45 6.28 3.68
CA LEU A 353 18.74 7.37 3.04
C LEU A 353 18.48 8.44 4.11
N GLY A 354 19.16 9.59 4.00
CA GLY A 354 18.88 10.73 4.88
C GLY A 354 17.41 11.11 4.75
N ALA A 355 16.71 11.23 5.88
CA ALA A 355 15.34 11.73 5.89
C ALA A 355 15.34 13.11 5.22
N GLY A 356 14.57 13.28 4.15
CA GLY A 356 14.26 14.61 3.65
C GLY A 356 13.63 15.41 4.78
N GLU A 357 14.18 16.60 5.04
CA GLU A 357 13.64 17.57 6.01
C GLU A 357 12.21 18.00 5.67
#